data_AF-H2C1D5-F1
#
_entry.id   AF-H2C1D5-F1
#
_cell.length_a   1.000
_cell.length_b   1.000
_cell.length_c   1.000
_cell.angle_alpha   90.00
_cell.angle_beta   90.00
_cell.angle_gamma   90.00
#
_symmetry.space_group_name_H-M   'P 1'
#
loop_
_entity.id
_entity.type
_entity.pdbx_description
1 polymer ?
#
loop_
_entity_poly.entity_id
_entity_poly.type
_entity_poly.pdbx_seq_one_letter_code
_entity_poly.pdbx_strand_id
1 'polypeptide(L)'
;MLSPLVASYIVYVVSMTVVMSWAFERAFHGVGVAFWILILSSMTTLTFLFLFSYSPDVLLFSIAILSIPVTLWNLGKWRLGSVAGLLASEILMSLLYYVMLRGLGNAVIALDFYGTDIPSTYVNSPFQVLEALAELANSFMFFLMILPEILYFCVRNRDTFPLILGSLALGGPNIASEMTHSILPLPYDPVKEASIFVSLLSLVSSVYVSNSFMRGKLRGGEFLTFIISNLMLSVCGEYYAVTINEIPYALATLITLGLSFVRPKVELRDWRTSLILSVPQYLWGLSVGTWYNEISVGHLLGTLFLLTYLVSLSASHLRIKGADREGLAHPRRVR
;
A
#
# COMPACT_ATOMS: atom_id res chain seq x y z
N MET A 1 -8.25 33.70 -8.57
CA MET A 1 -8.73 33.02 -9.80
C MET A 1 -7.87 31.77 -9.99
N LEU A 2 -8.48 30.59 -10.09
CA LEU A 2 -7.76 29.36 -10.44
C LEU A 2 -7.21 29.52 -11.87
N SER A 3 -5.93 29.21 -12.10
CA SER A 3 -5.39 29.26 -13.45
C SER A 3 -6.07 28.20 -14.33
N PRO A 4 -6.29 28.46 -15.64
CA PRO A 4 -6.89 27.47 -16.54
C PRO A 4 -6.18 26.12 -16.53
N LEU A 5 -4.86 26.15 -16.33
CA LEU A 5 -4.00 24.96 -16.20
C LEU A 5 -4.35 24.11 -14.98
N VAL A 6 -4.52 24.75 -13.81
CA VAL A 6 -4.85 24.05 -12.56
C VAL A 6 -6.30 23.52 -12.63
N ALA A 7 -7.22 24.28 -13.22
CA ALA A 7 -8.59 23.80 -13.45
C ALA A 7 -8.62 22.57 -14.38
N SER A 8 -7.87 22.59 -15.49
CA SER A 8 -7.77 21.44 -16.39
C SER A 8 -7.15 20.21 -15.72
N TYR A 9 -6.18 20.43 -14.82
CA TYR A 9 -5.55 19.35 -14.07
C TYR A 9 -6.50 18.69 -13.07
N ILE A 10 -7.26 19.48 -12.31
CA ILE A 10 -8.26 18.95 -11.38
C ILE A 10 -9.32 18.12 -12.13
N VAL A 11 -9.83 18.63 -13.25
CA VAL A 11 -10.79 17.90 -14.09
C VAL A 11 -10.18 16.61 -14.62
N TYR A 12 -8.92 16.68 -15.08
CA TYR A 12 -8.17 15.51 -15.54
C TYR A 12 -8.06 14.45 -14.45
N VAL A 13 -7.56 14.78 -13.26
CA VAL A 13 -7.39 13.84 -12.15
C VAL A 13 -8.73 13.19 -11.79
N VAL A 14 -9.79 13.98 -11.57
CA VAL A 14 -11.12 13.44 -11.22
C VAL A 14 -11.65 12.52 -12.31
N SER A 15 -11.54 12.91 -13.59
CA SER A 15 -12.00 12.08 -14.70
C SER A 15 -11.19 10.79 -14.83
N MET A 16 -9.88 10.86 -14.62
CA MET A 16 -8.99 9.71 -14.72
C MET A 16 -9.21 8.73 -13.60
N THR A 17 -9.38 9.17 -12.35
CA THR A 17 -9.74 8.29 -11.23
C THR A 17 -11.00 7.47 -11.54
N VAL A 18 -12.05 8.10 -12.10
CA VAL A 18 -13.29 7.37 -12.47
C VAL A 18 -13.03 6.35 -13.58
N VAL A 19 -12.32 6.76 -14.65
CA VAL A 19 -12.01 5.87 -15.79
C VAL A 19 -11.12 4.72 -15.35
N MET A 20 -10.09 4.99 -14.54
CA MET A 20 -9.14 4.02 -14.02
C MET A 20 -9.78 3.02 -13.07
N SER A 21 -10.57 3.49 -12.11
CA SER A 21 -11.35 2.63 -11.21
C SER A 21 -12.23 1.64 -11.98
N TRP A 22 -12.97 2.11 -12.99
CA TRP A 22 -13.81 1.26 -13.83
C TRP A 22 -12.98 0.31 -14.72
N ALA A 23 -11.95 0.82 -15.38
CA ALA A 23 -11.12 0.05 -16.30
C ALA A 23 -10.35 -1.05 -15.56
N PHE A 24 -9.78 -0.74 -14.40
CA PHE A 24 -9.09 -1.69 -13.54
C PHE A 24 -10.01 -2.83 -13.10
N GLU A 25 -11.21 -2.53 -12.57
CA GLU A 25 -12.15 -3.57 -12.13
C GLU A 25 -12.51 -4.54 -13.26
N ARG A 26 -12.78 -4.02 -14.46
CA ARG A 26 -13.12 -4.82 -15.63
C ARG A 26 -11.92 -5.60 -16.19
N ALA A 27 -10.74 -4.97 -16.25
CA ALA A 27 -9.50 -5.62 -16.67
C ALA A 27 -9.12 -6.77 -15.73
N PHE A 28 -9.29 -6.56 -14.42
CA PHE A 28 -9.06 -7.56 -13.38
C PHE A 28 -10.00 -8.76 -13.47
N HIS A 29 -11.11 -8.67 -14.22
CA HIS A 29 -12.03 -9.77 -14.56
C HIS A 29 -11.85 -10.31 -15.99
N GLY A 30 -10.78 -9.90 -16.68
CA GLY A 30 -10.35 -10.48 -17.96
C GLY A 30 -10.92 -9.76 -19.19
N VAL A 31 -11.55 -8.59 -19.02
CA VAL A 31 -12.05 -7.81 -20.15
C VAL A 31 -10.88 -7.09 -20.82
N GLY A 32 -10.39 -7.62 -21.94
CA GLY A 32 -9.20 -7.09 -22.61
C GLY A 32 -9.32 -5.66 -23.10
N VAL A 33 -10.51 -5.23 -23.54
CA VAL A 33 -10.75 -3.82 -23.92
C VAL A 33 -10.52 -2.89 -22.73
N ALA A 34 -10.94 -3.29 -21.53
CA ALA A 34 -10.76 -2.48 -20.33
C ALA A 34 -9.28 -2.37 -19.93
N PHE A 35 -8.48 -3.44 -20.13
CA PHE A 35 -7.04 -3.36 -19.94
C PHE A 35 -6.39 -2.35 -20.89
N TRP A 36 -6.78 -2.33 -22.16
CA TRP A 36 -6.25 -1.34 -23.09
C TRP A 36 -6.72 0.08 -22.78
N ILE A 37 -7.93 0.27 -22.26
CA ILE A 37 -8.38 1.57 -21.75
C ILE A 37 -7.51 2.02 -20.57
N LEU A 38 -7.15 1.12 -19.66
CA LEU A 38 -6.22 1.40 -18.55
C LEU A 38 -4.87 1.90 -19.09
N ILE A 39 -4.26 1.16 -20.03
CA ILE A 39 -2.98 1.54 -20.64
C ILE A 39 -3.06 2.85 -21.43
N LEU A 40 -4.12 3.05 -22.22
CA LEU A 40 -4.32 4.29 -22.97
C LEU A 40 -4.49 5.49 -22.04
N SER A 41 -5.14 5.30 -20.89
CA SER A 41 -5.26 6.33 -19.86
C SER A 41 -3.88 6.73 -19.33
N SER A 42 -3.01 5.75 -19.05
CA SER A 42 -1.61 6.02 -18.67
C SER A 42 -0.85 6.78 -19.77
N MET A 43 -1.08 6.46 -21.05
CA MET A 43 -0.45 7.17 -22.18
C MET A 43 -0.87 8.65 -22.27
N THR A 44 -2.10 9.00 -21.84
CA THR A 44 -2.50 10.40 -21.74
C THR A 44 -1.69 11.13 -20.66
N THR A 45 -1.46 10.49 -19.50
CA THR A 45 -0.56 10.99 -18.45
C THR A 45 0.83 11.25 -18.98
N LEU A 46 1.35 10.34 -19.81
CA LEU A 46 2.67 10.50 -20.44
C LEU A 46 2.75 11.70 -21.37
N THR A 47 1.68 11.95 -22.11
CA THR A 47 1.60 13.12 -23.00
C THR A 47 1.74 14.40 -22.18
N PHE A 48 1.03 14.50 -21.04
CA PHE A 48 1.21 15.62 -20.12
C PHE A 48 2.62 15.68 -19.53
N LEU A 49 3.16 14.55 -19.05
CA LEU A 49 4.53 14.51 -18.51
C LEU A 49 5.56 15.00 -19.51
N PHE A 50 5.46 14.58 -20.78
CA PHE A 50 6.34 15.04 -21.84
C PHE A 50 6.17 16.54 -22.12
N LEU A 51 4.93 17.03 -22.21
CA LEU A 51 4.64 18.44 -22.45
C LEU A 51 5.15 19.36 -21.32
N PHE A 52 5.11 18.91 -20.06
CA PHE A 52 5.58 19.71 -18.92
C PHE A 52 7.09 19.59 -18.69
N SER A 53 7.71 18.46 -19.04
CA SER A 53 9.14 18.24 -18.81
C SER A 53 10.04 18.62 -19.99
N TYR A 54 9.50 18.58 -21.22
CA TYR A 54 10.27 18.67 -22.48
C TYR A 54 11.50 17.74 -22.52
N SER A 55 11.46 16.60 -21.81
CA SER A 55 12.59 15.66 -21.75
C SER A 55 12.27 14.33 -22.44
N PRO A 56 13.14 13.83 -23.34
CA PRO A 56 13.00 12.51 -23.94
C PRO A 56 13.17 11.37 -22.93
N ASP A 57 13.84 11.61 -21.80
CA ASP A 57 14.08 10.59 -20.77
C ASP A 57 12.74 10.12 -20.15
N VAL A 58 11.77 11.02 -20.04
CA VAL A 58 10.40 10.70 -19.58
C VAL A 58 9.77 9.62 -20.44
N LEU A 59 9.93 9.68 -21.76
CA LEU A 59 9.38 8.67 -22.67
C LEU A 59 10.03 7.32 -22.41
N LEU A 60 11.36 7.29 -22.21
CA LEU A 60 12.10 6.06 -21.96
C LEU A 60 11.65 5.38 -20.66
N PHE A 61 11.59 6.13 -19.55
CA PHE A 61 11.14 5.60 -18.26
C PHE A 61 9.70 5.12 -18.30
N SER A 62 8.84 5.88 -18.96
CA SER A 62 7.42 5.57 -19.06
C SER A 62 7.16 4.31 -19.88
N ILE A 63 7.90 4.11 -20.98
CA ILE A 63 7.87 2.87 -21.76
C ILE A 63 8.33 1.70 -20.89
N ALA A 64 9.41 1.87 -20.12
CA ALA A 64 9.91 0.82 -19.24
C ALA A 64 8.86 0.42 -18.19
N ILE A 65 8.24 1.38 -17.51
CA ILE A 65 7.19 1.15 -16.50
C ILE A 65 5.96 0.47 -17.12
N LEU A 66 5.47 0.94 -18.27
CA LEU A 66 4.26 0.40 -18.92
C LEU A 66 4.52 -0.91 -19.67
N SER A 67 5.77 -1.25 -19.97
CA SER A 67 6.10 -2.54 -20.59
C SER A 67 5.80 -3.72 -19.67
N ILE A 68 5.96 -3.55 -18.34
CA ILE A 68 5.71 -4.60 -17.34
C ILE A 68 4.25 -5.10 -17.40
N PRO A 69 3.21 -4.24 -17.24
CA PRO A 69 1.83 -4.70 -17.28
C PRO A 69 1.43 -5.27 -18.64
N VAL A 70 1.92 -4.69 -19.75
CA VAL A 70 1.64 -5.19 -21.11
C VAL A 70 2.25 -6.57 -21.32
N THR A 71 3.50 -6.79 -20.91
CA THR A 71 4.15 -8.10 -21.00
C THR A 71 3.43 -9.12 -20.13
N LEU A 72 3.07 -8.78 -18.88
CA LEU A 72 2.30 -9.68 -18.01
C LEU A 72 0.93 -10.05 -18.60
N TRP A 73 0.24 -9.07 -19.19
CA TRP A 73 -1.03 -9.30 -19.87
C TRP A 73 -0.87 -10.26 -21.06
N ASN A 74 0.11 -10.01 -21.92
CA ASN A 74 0.40 -10.82 -23.11
C ASN A 74 0.87 -12.24 -22.77
N LEU A 75 1.48 -12.44 -21.60
CA LEU A 75 1.83 -13.76 -21.05
C LEU A 75 0.62 -14.51 -20.45
N GLY A 76 -0.59 -13.98 -20.59
CA GLY A 76 -1.81 -14.59 -20.04
C GLY A 76 -1.97 -14.40 -18.52
N LYS A 77 -1.11 -13.62 -17.87
CA LYS A 77 -1.21 -13.28 -16.45
C LYS A 77 -2.05 -12.02 -16.25
N TRP A 78 -3.24 -11.97 -16.85
CA TRP A 78 -4.11 -10.80 -16.96
C TRP A 78 -4.44 -10.11 -15.62
N ARG A 79 -4.63 -10.85 -14.51
CA ARG A 79 -4.83 -10.24 -13.18
C ARG A 79 -3.59 -9.48 -12.69
N LEU A 80 -2.42 -10.10 -12.81
CA LEU A 80 -1.15 -9.46 -12.46
C LEU A 80 -0.86 -8.27 -13.38
N GLY A 81 -1.11 -8.42 -14.69
CA GLY A 81 -0.97 -7.33 -15.65
C GLY A 81 -1.89 -6.14 -15.35
N SER A 82 -3.14 -6.39 -14.94
CA SER A 82 -4.09 -5.34 -14.57
C SER A 82 -3.66 -4.59 -13.31
N VAL A 83 -3.20 -5.31 -12.28
CA VAL A 83 -2.73 -4.72 -11.02
C VAL A 83 -1.43 -3.95 -11.23
N ALA A 84 -0.48 -4.52 -11.98
CA ALA A 84 0.72 -3.80 -12.38
C ALA A 84 0.39 -2.55 -13.21
N GLY A 85 -0.64 -2.61 -14.06
CA GLY A 85 -1.08 -1.49 -14.88
C GLY A 85 -1.69 -0.37 -14.06
N LEU A 86 -2.47 -0.72 -13.03
CA LEU A 86 -3.00 0.23 -12.06
C LEU A 86 -1.86 0.94 -11.33
N LEU A 87 -0.97 0.19 -10.66
CA LEU A 87 0.14 0.76 -9.89
C LEU A 87 1.08 1.61 -10.76
N ALA A 88 1.40 1.15 -11.97
CA ALA A 88 2.18 1.91 -12.93
C ALA A 88 1.54 3.25 -13.29
N SER A 89 0.22 3.26 -13.51
CA SER A 89 -0.51 4.47 -13.85
C SER A 89 -0.56 5.45 -12.69
N GLU A 90 -0.77 4.97 -11.46
CA GLU A 90 -0.77 5.84 -10.28
C GLU A 90 0.60 6.44 -9.99
N ILE A 91 1.68 5.68 -10.19
CA ILE A 91 3.05 6.22 -10.12
C ILE A 91 3.24 7.34 -11.15
N LEU A 92 2.81 7.14 -12.40
CA LEU A 92 2.94 8.15 -13.44
C LEU A 92 2.09 9.39 -13.17
N MET A 93 0.85 9.22 -12.69
CA MET A 93 -0.03 10.34 -12.34
C MET A 93 0.48 11.11 -11.13
N SER A 94 1.07 10.41 -10.15
CA SER A 94 1.75 11.02 -9.00
C SER A 94 3.00 11.78 -9.46
N LEU A 95 3.81 11.22 -10.35
CA LEU A 95 4.97 11.92 -10.90
C LEU A 95 4.56 13.21 -11.63
N LEU A 96 3.46 13.18 -12.40
CA LEU A 96 2.96 14.35 -13.12
C LEU A 96 2.67 15.52 -12.18
N TYR A 97 2.12 15.26 -11.00
CA TYR A 97 1.92 16.28 -9.97
C TYR A 97 3.23 16.99 -9.59
N TYR A 98 4.28 16.23 -9.26
CA TYR A 98 5.58 16.79 -8.87
C TYR A 98 6.25 17.52 -10.03
N VAL A 99 6.18 16.97 -11.25
CA VAL A 99 6.73 17.60 -12.46
C VAL A 99 6.04 18.93 -12.74
N MET A 100 4.72 19.02 -12.58
CA MET A 100 3.99 20.29 -12.77
C MET A 100 4.41 21.37 -11.78
N LEU A 101 4.75 20.99 -10.54
CA LEU A 101 5.13 21.95 -9.50
C LEU A 101 6.59 22.40 -9.60
N ARG A 102 7.49 21.52 -10.03
CA ARG A 102 8.95 21.72 -9.85
C ARG A 102 9.77 21.56 -11.14
N GLY A 103 9.19 21.00 -12.20
CA GLY A 103 9.93 20.48 -13.37
C GLY A 103 10.58 19.12 -13.06
N LEU A 104 10.90 18.33 -14.10
CA LEU A 104 11.33 16.94 -13.95
C LEU A 104 12.60 16.75 -13.12
N GLY A 105 13.67 17.49 -13.43
CA GLY A 105 14.95 17.34 -12.72
C GLY A 105 14.81 17.62 -11.22
N ASN A 106 14.14 18.71 -10.87
CA ASN A 106 13.89 19.07 -9.47
C ASN A 106 12.87 18.15 -8.78
N ALA A 107 11.92 17.57 -9.53
CA ALA A 107 10.99 16.59 -9.01
C ALA A 107 11.73 15.30 -8.60
N VAL A 108 12.61 14.79 -9.48
CA VAL A 108 13.44 13.60 -9.18
C VAL A 108 14.37 13.88 -8.00
N ILE A 109 15.09 15.00 -7.99
CA ILE A 109 15.97 15.38 -6.88
C ILE A 109 15.19 15.49 -5.57
N ALA A 110 14.01 16.12 -5.58
CA ALA A 110 13.20 16.28 -4.39
C ALA A 110 12.69 14.93 -3.86
N LEU A 111 12.20 14.05 -4.74
CA LEU A 111 11.72 12.72 -4.36
C LEU A 111 12.86 11.82 -3.87
N ASP A 112 14.02 11.85 -4.52
CA ASP A 112 15.23 11.16 -4.07
C ASP A 112 15.65 11.61 -2.66
N PHE A 113 15.66 12.93 -2.43
CA PHE A 113 15.96 13.50 -1.12
C PHE A 113 14.92 13.09 -0.07
N TYR A 114 13.62 13.14 -0.39
CA TYR A 114 12.57 12.72 0.55
C TYR A 114 12.68 11.23 0.90
N GLY A 115 12.95 10.38 -0.09
CA GLY A 115 13.02 8.94 0.14
C GLY A 115 14.28 8.48 0.87
N THR A 116 15.41 9.16 0.67
CA THR A 116 16.72 8.70 1.18
C THR A 116 17.30 9.55 2.32
N ASP A 117 16.77 10.77 2.52
CA ASP A 117 17.37 11.84 3.34
C ASP A 117 18.82 12.19 2.94
N ILE A 118 19.25 11.82 1.73
CA ILE A 118 20.57 12.15 1.19
C ILE A 118 20.45 13.41 0.33
N PRO A 119 21.09 14.54 0.71
CA PRO A 119 21.02 15.75 -0.07
C PRO A 119 21.66 15.56 -1.45
N SER A 120 20.86 15.70 -2.50
CA SER A 120 21.31 15.66 -3.89
C SER A 120 21.05 17.00 -4.58
N THR A 121 21.99 17.46 -5.41
CA THR A 121 21.86 18.72 -6.17
C THR A 121 21.71 18.47 -7.67
N TYR A 122 21.93 17.24 -8.13
CA TYR A 122 21.85 16.80 -9.52
C TYR A 122 21.43 15.33 -9.59
N VAL A 123 20.75 14.96 -10.68
CA VAL A 123 20.47 13.54 -11.00
C VAL A 123 21.73 12.94 -11.60
N ASN A 124 22.41 12.09 -10.83
CA ASN A 124 23.72 11.53 -11.15
C ASN A 124 23.66 10.09 -11.65
N SER A 125 22.53 9.39 -11.47
CA SER A 125 22.39 8.00 -11.92
C SER A 125 20.95 7.61 -12.24
N PRO A 126 20.73 6.60 -13.10
CA PRO A 126 19.41 6.00 -13.31
C PRO A 126 18.81 5.37 -12.03
N PHE A 127 19.64 5.02 -11.05
CA PHE A 127 19.19 4.42 -9.80
C PHE A 127 18.40 5.42 -8.94
N GLN A 128 18.85 6.68 -8.89
CA GLN A 128 18.10 7.76 -8.22
C GLN A 128 16.70 7.97 -8.82
N VAL A 129 16.55 7.73 -10.12
CA VAL A 129 15.22 7.80 -10.76
C VAL A 129 14.33 6.66 -10.28
N LEU A 130 14.87 5.46 -10.10
CA LEU A 130 14.10 4.33 -9.56
C LEU A 130 13.72 4.55 -8.11
N GLU A 131 14.62 5.10 -7.29
CA GLU A 131 14.35 5.48 -5.90
C GLU A 131 13.27 6.56 -5.83
N ALA A 132 13.39 7.62 -6.63
CA ALA A 132 12.37 8.67 -6.73
C ALA A 132 11.00 8.14 -7.18
N LEU A 133 10.98 7.18 -8.12
CA LEU A 133 9.73 6.55 -8.56
C LEU A 133 9.12 5.62 -7.51
N ALA A 134 9.95 4.92 -6.73
CA ALA A 134 9.49 4.12 -5.61
C ALA A 134 8.89 5.02 -4.53
N GLU A 135 9.57 6.13 -4.21
CA GLU A 135 9.14 7.10 -3.20
C GLU A 135 7.76 7.70 -3.49
N LEU A 136 7.35 7.78 -4.76
CA LEU A 136 5.98 8.19 -5.10
C LEU A 136 4.92 7.33 -4.42
N ALA A 137 5.19 6.07 -4.08
CA ALA A 137 4.25 5.22 -3.34
C ALA A 137 3.94 5.72 -1.91
N ASN A 138 4.85 6.49 -1.31
CA ASN A 138 4.66 7.13 -0.02
C ASN A 138 4.01 8.52 -0.16
N SER A 139 3.90 9.05 -1.38
CA SER A 139 3.37 10.39 -1.60
C SER A 139 1.86 10.48 -1.40
N PHE A 140 1.42 11.64 -0.93
CA PHE A 140 -0.01 11.99 -0.82
C PHE A 140 -0.77 11.86 -2.12
N MET A 141 -0.12 12.17 -3.24
CA MET A 141 -0.80 12.08 -4.52
C MET A 141 -1.11 10.63 -4.87
N PHE A 142 -0.18 9.71 -4.60
CA PHE A 142 -0.41 8.29 -4.83
C PHE A 142 -1.52 7.75 -3.93
N PHE A 143 -1.54 8.13 -2.64
CA PHE A 143 -2.62 7.77 -1.73
C PHE A 143 -4.00 8.22 -2.24
N LEU A 144 -4.14 9.50 -2.62
CA LEU A 144 -5.39 10.07 -3.10
C LEU A 144 -5.88 9.39 -4.39
N MET A 145 -4.95 8.91 -5.21
CA MET A 145 -5.28 8.31 -6.49
C MET A 145 -5.43 6.79 -6.44
N ILE A 146 -4.91 6.08 -5.44
CA ILE A 146 -5.08 4.60 -5.37
C ILE A 146 -6.24 4.21 -4.45
N LEU A 147 -6.56 5.03 -3.44
CA LEU A 147 -7.60 4.71 -2.47
C LEU A 147 -9.01 4.60 -3.09
N PRO A 148 -9.46 5.53 -3.98
CA PRO A 148 -10.75 5.42 -4.63
C PRO A 148 -10.91 4.12 -5.45
N GLU A 149 -9.84 3.64 -6.06
CA GLU A 149 -9.74 2.47 -6.93
C GLU A 149 -9.88 1.20 -6.10
N ILE A 150 -9.17 1.15 -4.96
CA ILE A 150 -9.32 0.10 -3.96
C ILE A 150 -10.76 0.07 -3.45
N LEU A 151 -11.33 1.23 -3.08
CA LEU A 151 -12.70 1.34 -2.56
C LEU A 151 -13.73 0.88 -3.59
N TYR A 152 -13.64 1.38 -4.82
CA TYR A 152 -14.52 1.01 -5.92
C TYR A 152 -14.44 -0.50 -6.19
N PHE A 153 -13.24 -1.06 -6.26
CA PHE A 153 -13.04 -2.50 -6.42
C PHE A 153 -13.69 -3.29 -5.29
N CYS A 154 -13.48 -2.89 -4.03
CA CYS A 154 -14.03 -3.59 -2.87
C CYS A 154 -15.56 -3.56 -2.85
N VAL A 155 -16.16 -2.41 -3.14
CA VAL A 155 -17.62 -2.23 -3.20
C VAL A 155 -18.21 -3.07 -4.33
N ARG A 156 -17.59 -3.02 -5.52
CA ARG A 156 -18.09 -3.71 -6.71
C ARG A 156 -18.01 -5.23 -6.57
N ASN A 157 -16.93 -5.73 -5.96
CA ASN A 157 -16.65 -7.16 -5.83
C ASN A 157 -17.10 -7.77 -4.50
N ARG A 158 -17.59 -6.96 -3.54
CA ARG A 158 -17.91 -7.37 -2.17
C ARG A 158 -16.73 -8.07 -1.47
N ASP A 159 -15.54 -7.57 -1.73
CA ASP A 159 -14.29 -8.13 -1.26
C ASP A 159 -13.52 -7.07 -0.50
N THR A 160 -13.56 -7.12 0.84
CA THR A 160 -12.98 -6.10 1.71
C THR A 160 -11.50 -6.30 1.98
N PHE A 161 -10.91 -7.42 1.55
CA PHE A 161 -9.52 -7.73 1.85
C PHE A 161 -8.50 -6.75 1.24
N PRO A 162 -8.68 -6.25 -0.01
CA PRO A 162 -7.80 -5.23 -0.58
C PRO A 162 -7.83 -3.93 0.23
N LEU A 163 -8.99 -3.57 0.79
CA LEU A 163 -9.10 -2.41 1.68
C LEU A 163 -8.32 -2.60 2.98
N ILE A 164 -8.43 -3.77 3.63
CA ILE A 164 -7.70 -4.05 4.88
C ILE A 164 -6.18 -3.94 4.66
N LEU A 165 -5.66 -4.55 3.60
CA LEU A 165 -4.23 -4.48 3.29
C LEU A 165 -3.81 -3.12 2.75
N GLY A 166 -4.65 -2.48 1.93
CA GLY A 166 -4.41 -1.13 1.42
C GLY A 166 -4.29 -0.11 2.54
N SER A 167 -5.18 -0.15 3.53
CA SER A 167 -5.11 0.74 4.70
C SER A 167 -3.84 0.52 5.54
N LEU A 168 -3.33 -0.72 5.63
CA LEU A 168 -2.06 -0.99 6.29
C LEU A 168 -0.87 -0.50 5.49
N ALA A 169 -0.84 -0.78 4.19
CA ALA A 169 0.26 -0.40 3.30
C ALA A 169 0.38 1.12 3.16
N LEU A 170 -0.75 1.81 3.01
CA LEU A 170 -0.81 3.26 2.89
C LEU A 170 -0.75 3.98 4.24
N GLY A 171 -0.71 3.24 5.36
CA GLY A 171 -0.57 3.83 6.70
C GLY A 171 0.90 4.05 7.09
N GLY A 172 1.12 4.75 8.20
CA GLY A 172 2.45 4.86 8.81
C GLY A 172 3.33 5.89 8.13
N PRO A 173 4.56 5.55 7.72
CA PRO A 173 5.48 6.44 7.00
C PRO A 173 4.82 7.18 5.83
N ASN A 174 3.92 6.52 5.09
CA ASN A 174 3.24 7.15 3.96
C ASN A 174 2.35 8.31 4.42
N ILE A 175 1.49 8.13 5.42
CA ILE A 175 0.67 9.22 5.98
C ILE A 175 1.53 10.33 6.61
N ALA A 176 2.74 9.99 7.06
CA ALA A 176 3.65 11.01 7.58
C ALA A 176 4.30 11.84 6.46
N SER A 177 4.81 11.16 5.43
CA SER A 177 5.30 11.73 4.16
C SER A 177 4.20 12.59 3.49
N GLU A 178 2.94 12.19 3.60
CA GLU A 178 1.80 13.01 3.22
C GLU A 178 1.79 14.34 3.96
N MET A 179 1.89 14.33 5.28
CA MET A 179 1.75 15.52 6.11
C MET A 179 2.99 16.42 6.14
N THR A 180 4.19 15.90 5.83
CA THR A 180 5.43 16.69 5.72
C THR A 180 5.63 17.29 4.34
N HIS A 181 5.21 16.59 3.28
CA HIS A 181 5.47 17.00 1.89
C HIS A 181 4.26 17.63 1.19
N SER A 182 3.06 17.59 1.78
CA SER A 182 1.85 18.21 1.22
C SER A 182 1.31 19.39 2.05
N ILE A 183 1.28 20.56 1.40
CA ILE A 183 0.37 21.74 1.53
C ILE A 183 0.14 22.39 2.90
N LEU A 184 0.17 21.67 4.03
CA LEU A 184 -0.01 22.17 5.39
C LEU A 184 1.32 22.03 6.15
N PRO A 185 2.14 23.09 6.27
CA PRO A 185 3.39 23.00 7.03
C PRO A 185 3.05 22.74 8.50
N LEU A 186 3.19 21.49 8.92
CA LEU A 186 3.23 21.16 10.33
C LEU A 186 4.57 21.69 10.90
N PRO A 187 4.59 22.18 12.15
CA PRO A 187 5.81 22.66 12.76
C PRO A 187 6.79 21.54 13.14
N TYR A 188 6.42 20.28 12.88
CA TYR A 188 7.19 19.09 13.20
C TYR A 188 6.82 17.94 12.24
N ASP A 189 7.65 16.91 12.24
CA ASP A 189 7.43 15.68 11.47
C ASP A 189 6.46 14.70 12.19
N PRO A 190 5.27 14.42 11.62
CA PRO A 190 4.26 13.56 12.22
C PRO A 190 4.52 12.05 12.04
N VAL A 191 5.70 11.63 11.59
CA VAL A 191 6.07 10.20 11.49
C VAL A 191 5.83 9.45 12.81
N LYS A 192 6.01 10.11 13.96
CA LYS A 192 5.76 9.52 15.28
C LYS A 192 4.29 9.13 15.46
N GLU A 193 3.37 10.02 15.16
CA GLU A 193 1.93 9.81 15.27
C GLU A 193 1.44 8.80 14.23
N ALA A 194 1.94 8.90 13.01
CA ALA A 194 1.58 7.97 11.95
C ALA A 194 2.05 6.54 12.27
N SER A 195 3.23 6.39 12.90
CA SER A 195 3.75 5.11 13.38
C SER A 195 2.88 4.49 14.48
N ILE A 196 2.36 5.31 15.40
CA ILE A 196 1.37 4.84 16.39
C ILE A 196 0.08 4.38 15.71
N PHE A 197 -0.43 5.17 14.75
CA PHE A 197 -1.65 4.84 14.01
C PHE A 197 -1.53 3.51 13.27
N VAL A 198 -0.48 3.30 12.47
CA VAL A 198 -0.29 2.05 11.71
C VAL A 198 -0.06 0.86 12.62
N SER A 199 0.60 1.04 13.77
CA SER A 199 0.79 -0.01 14.77
C SER A 199 -0.56 -0.47 15.34
N LEU A 200 -1.43 0.47 15.71
CA LEU A 200 -2.79 0.16 16.19
C LEU A 200 -3.63 -0.48 15.09
N LEU A 201 -3.56 0.03 13.87
CA LEU A 201 -4.26 -0.53 12.71
C LEU A 201 -3.81 -1.98 12.44
N SER A 202 -2.50 -2.25 12.54
CA SER A 202 -1.89 -3.57 12.40
C SER A 202 -2.38 -4.53 13.47
N LEU A 203 -2.45 -4.08 14.73
CA LEU A 203 -2.92 -4.90 15.85
C LEU A 203 -4.38 -5.27 15.68
N VAL A 204 -5.25 -4.29 15.42
CA VAL A 204 -6.69 -4.50 15.23
C VAL A 204 -6.94 -5.41 14.02
N SER A 205 -6.26 -5.17 12.91
CA SER A 205 -6.38 -5.99 11.70
C SER A 205 -5.89 -7.42 11.93
N SER A 206 -4.79 -7.60 12.67
CA SER A 206 -4.25 -8.92 13.00
C SER A 206 -5.24 -9.72 13.86
N VAL A 207 -5.86 -9.09 14.86
CA VAL A 207 -6.91 -9.75 15.67
C VAL A 207 -8.12 -10.12 14.80
N TYR A 208 -8.58 -9.20 13.95
CA TYR A 208 -9.71 -9.45 13.05
C TYR A 208 -9.45 -10.58 12.05
N VAL A 209 -8.29 -10.57 11.39
CA VAL A 209 -7.89 -11.56 10.38
C VAL A 209 -7.69 -12.93 11.02
N SER A 210 -7.01 -13.01 12.17
CA SER A 210 -6.84 -14.28 12.90
C SER A 210 -8.17 -14.87 13.34
N ASN A 211 -9.08 -14.06 13.89
CA ASN A 211 -10.41 -14.54 14.29
C ASN A 211 -11.24 -15.01 13.08
N SER A 212 -11.17 -14.29 11.97
CA SER A 212 -11.87 -14.66 10.73
C SER A 212 -11.30 -15.95 10.14
N PHE A 213 -9.99 -16.15 10.20
CA PHE A 213 -9.32 -17.38 9.77
C PHE A 213 -9.70 -18.58 10.66
N MET A 214 -9.65 -18.44 11.98
CA MET A 214 -10.06 -19.50 12.93
C MET A 214 -11.53 -19.92 12.76
N ARG A 215 -12.40 -18.98 12.38
CA ARG A 215 -13.82 -19.25 12.08
C ARG A 215 -14.06 -19.82 10.68
N GLY A 216 -13.01 -20.04 9.89
CA GLY A 216 -13.12 -20.53 8.51
C GLY A 216 -13.74 -19.53 7.52
N LYS A 217 -13.81 -18.24 7.89
CA LYS A 217 -14.39 -17.18 7.04
C LYS A 217 -13.39 -16.57 6.06
N LEU A 218 -12.09 -16.82 6.27
CA LEU A 218 -10.99 -16.27 5.48
C LEU A 218 -10.16 -17.41 4.89
N ARG A 219 -9.75 -17.31 3.62
CA ARG A 219 -9.01 -18.38 2.93
C ARG A 219 -7.56 -18.40 3.39
N GLY A 220 -6.92 -19.58 3.35
CA GLY A 220 -5.49 -19.71 3.72
C GLY A 220 -4.56 -18.80 2.92
N GLY A 221 -4.84 -18.61 1.63
CA GLY A 221 -4.10 -17.66 0.78
C GLY A 221 -4.21 -16.20 1.24
N GLU A 222 -5.41 -15.75 1.63
CA GLU A 222 -5.64 -14.40 2.18
C GLU A 222 -4.89 -14.23 3.50
N PHE A 223 -4.94 -15.26 4.34
CA PHE A 223 -4.27 -15.25 5.63
C PHE A 223 -2.74 -15.15 5.48
N LEU A 224 -2.17 -15.96 4.58
CA LEU A 224 -0.74 -15.93 4.29
C LEU A 224 -0.30 -14.59 3.70
N THR A 225 -1.06 -14.04 2.75
CA THR A 225 -0.78 -12.73 2.18
C THR A 225 -0.79 -11.64 3.25
N PHE A 226 -1.73 -11.70 4.20
CA PHE A 226 -1.76 -10.78 5.32
C PHE A 226 -0.53 -10.88 6.21
N ILE A 227 -0.11 -12.11 6.57
CA ILE A 227 1.11 -12.34 7.37
C ILE A 227 2.34 -11.77 6.67
N ILE A 228 2.56 -12.12 5.40
CA ILE A 228 3.74 -11.69 4.64
C ILE A 228 3.77 -10.17 4.52
N SER A 229 2.62 -9.56 4.18
CA SER A 229 2.53 -8.11 4.01
C SER A 229 2.79 -7.37 5.32
N ASN A 230 2.15 -7.80 6.42
CA ASN A 230 2.32 -7.14 7.70
C ASN A 230 3.76 -7.29 8.24
N LEU A 231 4.37 -8.46 8.06
CA LEU A 231 5.77 -8.67 8.40
C LEU A 231 6.69 -7.75 7.59
N MET A 232 6.53 -7.73 6.26
CA MET A 232 7.34 -6.90 5.38
C MET A 232 7.21 -5.40 5.74
N LEU A 233 5.99 -4.89 5.88
CA LEU A 233 5.75 -3.50 6.28
C LEU A 233 6.35 -3.19 7.66
N SER A 234 6.21 -4.09 8.65
CA SER A 234 6.77 -3.87 10.00
C SER A 234 8.30 -3.86 10.02
N VAL A 235 8.96 -4.71 9.23
CA VAL A 235 10.43 -4.74 9.11
C VAL A 235 10.92 -3.47 8.42
N CYS A 236 10.27 -3.06 7.32
CA CYS A 236 10.62 -1.84 6.61
C CYS A 236 10.32 -0.59 7.46
N GLY A 237 9.26 -0.61 8.28
CA GLY A 237 8.92 0.48 9.20
C GLY A 237 9.96 0.64 10.31
N GLU A 238 10.46 -0.48 10.86
CA GLU A 238 11.59 -0.44 11.79
C GLU A 238 12.88 0.05 11.11
N TYR A 239 13.17 -0.44 9.91
CA TYR A 239 14.34 -0.01 9.14
C TYR A 239 14.30 1.51 8.92
N TYR A 240 13.14 2.04 8.52
CA TYR A 240 12.94 3.48 8.36
C TYR A 240 13.14 4.23 9.68
N ALA A 241 12.59 3.74 10.79
CA ALA A 241 12.79 4.36 12.11
C ALA A 241 14.27 4.47 12.53
N VAL A 242 15.10 3.51 12.10
CA VAL A 242 16.54 3.49 12.42
C VAL A 242 17.36 4.32 11.44
N THR A 243 17.00 4.33 10.16
CA THR A 243 17.87 4.83 9.07
C THR A 243 17.37 6.11 8.40
N ILE A 244 16.11 6.47 8.62
CA ILE A 244 15.39 7.58 7.96
C ILE A 244 15.27 7.36 6.43
N ASN A 245 15.59 6.15 5.93
CA ASN A 245 15.42 5.79 4.53
C ASN A 245 14.05 5.11 4.29
N GLU A 246 13.18 5.77 3.53
CA GLU A 246 11.79 5.38 3.24
C GLU A 246 11.67 4.39 2.06
N ILE A 247 12.70 4.29 1.21
CA ILE A 247 12.64 3.51 -0.04
C ILE A 247 12.22 2.04 0.19
N PRO A 248 12.74 1.30 1.20
CA PRO A 248 12.27 -0.06 1.46
C PRO A 248 10.78 -0.13 1.84
N TYR A 249 10.26 0.87 2.56
CA TYR A 249 8.86 0.94 2.93
C TYR A 249 7.96 1.27 1.72
N ALA A 250 8.40 2.16 0.84
CA ALA A 250 7.75 2.44 -0.45
C ALA A 250 7.60 1.17 -1.30
N LEU A 251 8.68 0.40 -1.44
CA LEU A 251 8.67 -0.86 -2.19
C LEU A 251 7.75 -1.89 -1.52
N ALA A 252 7.79 -2.00 -0.19
CA ALA A 252 6.89 -2.86 0.57
C ALA A 252 5.42 -2.48 0.34
N THR A 253 5.10 -1.18 0.31
CA THR A 253 3.76 -0.65 0.01
C THR A 253 3.27 -1.14 -1.35
N LEU A 254 4.05 -0.95 -2.43
CA LEU A 254 3.69 -1.38 -3.78
C LEU A 254 3.47 -2.90 -3.88
N ILE A 255 4.34 -3.68 -3.24
CA ILE A 255 4.23 -5.15 -3.20
C ILE A 255 2.96 -5.57 -2.44
N THR A 256 2.69 -4.98 -1.27
CA THR A 256 1.50 -5.29 -0.47
C THR A 256 0.22 -4.93 -1.22
N LEU A 257 0.15 -3.77 -1.86
CA LEU A 257 -0.98 -3.40 -2.72
C LEU A 257 -1.17 -4.41 -3.85
N GLY A 258 -0.08 -4.82 -4.51
CA GLY A 258 -0.12 -5.85 -5.55
C GLY A 258 -0.70 -7.19 -5.06
N LEU A 259 -0.21 -7.67 -3.92
CA LEU A 259 -0.64 -8.94 -3.31
C LEU A 259 -2.08 -8.88 -2.78
N SER A 260 -2.58 -7.70 -2.41
CA SER A 260 -3.93 -7.52 -1.88
C SER A 260 -5.02 -7.97 -2.87
N PHE A 261 -4.74 -7.78 -4.16
CA PHE A 261 -5.59 -8.21 -5.27
C PHE A 261 -5.24 -9.61 -5.77
N VAL A 262 -3.95 -9.90 -5.99
CA VAL A 262 -3.49 -11.19 -6.52
C VAL A 262 -3.07 -12.13 -5.39
N ARG A 263 -4.05 -12.84 -4.85
CA ARG A 263 -3.86 -13.78 -3.73
C ARG A 263 -3.35 -15.14 -4.21
N PRO A 264 -2.38 -15.76 -3.51
CA PRO A 264 -1.95 -17.11 -3.82
C PRO A 264 -3.04 -18.11 -3.41
N LYS A 265 -3.14 -19.22 -4.15
CA LYS A 265 -4.02 -20.33 -3.79
C LYS A 265 -3.28 -21.25 -2.82
N VAL A 266 -3.42 -20.99 -1.52
CA VAL A 266 -2.80 -21.79 -0.46
C VAL A 266 -3.86 -22.29 0.50
N GLU A 267 -3.80 -23.59 0.83
CA GLU A 267 -4.62 -24.20 1.87
C GLU A 267 -3.86 -24.21 3.20
N LEU A 268 -4.15 -23.23 4.05
CA LEU A 268 -3.76 -23.24 5.46
C LEU A 268 -5.00 -23.55 6.30
N ARG A 269 -4.84 -24.44 7.28
CA ARG A 269 -5.93 -24.84 8.20
C ARG A 269 -5.55 -24.80 9.67
N ASP A 270 -4.26 -24.69 10.01
CA ASP A 270 -3.83 -24.69 11.41
C ASP A 270 -3.90 -23.28 12.01
N TRP A 271 -4.74 -23.09 13.02
CA TRP A 271 -4.87 -21.83 13.75
C TRP A 271 -3.55 -21.35 14.36
N ARG A 272 -2.61 -22.26 14.67
CA ARG A 272 -1.29 -21.93 15.25
C ARG A 272 -0.47 -21.04 14.33
N THR A 273 -0.73 -21.07 13.03
CA THR A 273 -0.11 -20.11 12.08
C THR A 273 -0.40 -18.66 12.44
N SER A 274 -1.49 -18.38 13.17
CA SER A 274 -1.80 -17.04 13.71
C SER A 274 -0.80 -16.56 14.75
N LEU A 275 -0.03 -17.45 15.38
CA LEU A 275 1.03 -17.03 16.30
C LEU A 275 2.14 -16.25 15.58
N ILE A 276 2.33 -16.46 14.28
CA ILE A 276 3.35 -15.75 13.49
C ILE A 276 3.10 -14.24 13.50
N LEU A 277 1.83 -13.81 13.56
CA LEU A 277 1.48 -12.39 13.64
C LEU A 277 1.95 -11.70 14.93
N SER A 278 2.40 -12.44 15.95
CA SER A 278 3.05 -11.84 17.12
C SER A 278 4.34 -11.10 16.79
N VAL A 279 5.08 -11.57 15.76
CA VAL A 279 6.34 -10.96 15.30
C VAL A 279 6.12 -9.56 14.73
N PRO A 280 5.24 -9.34 13.72
CA PRO A 280 4.98 -7.99 13.24
C PRO A 280 4.41 -7.06 14.32
N GLN A 281 3.63 -7.57 15.29
CA GLN A 281 3.15 -6.73 16.40
C GLN A 281 4.29 -6.25 17.30
N TYR A 282 5.27 -7.12 17.57
CA TYR A 282 6.47 -6.72 18.28
C TYR A 282 7.27 -5.68 17.51
N LEU A 283 7.49 -5.89 16.20
CA LEU A 283 8.25 -4.97 15.35
C LEU A 283 7.59 -3.60 15.23
N TRP A 284 6.27 -3.53 15.07
CA TRP A 284 5.53 -2.27 15.07
C TRP A 284 5.68 -1.51 16.39
N GLY A 285 5.54 -2.18 17.53
CA GLY A 285 5.75 -1.54 18.83
C GLY A 285 7.21 -1.09 19.05
N LEU A 286 8.18 -1.81 18.50
CA LEU A 286 9.60 -1.43 18.54
C LEU A 286 9.84 -0.17 17.70
N SER A 287 9.31 -0.12 16.47
CA SER A 287 9.39 1.04 15.56
C SER A 287 8.84 2.31 16.18
N VAL A 288 7.70 2.23 16.89
CA VAL A 288 7.19 3.37 17.65
C VAL A 288 8.22 3.87 18.65
N GLY A 289 8.79 3.01 19.51
CA GLY A 289 9.76 3.46 20.50
C GLY A 289 11.07 3.98 19.92
N THR A 290 11.54 3.42 18.80
CA THR A 290 12.71 3.91 18.06
C THR A 290 12.50 5.36 17.61
N TRP A 291 11.32 5.71 17.10
CA TRP A 291 10.98 7.10 16.72
C TRP A 291 10.96 8.09 17.88
N TYR A 292 10.69 7.63 19.11
CA TYR A 292 10.82 8.46 20.32
C TYR A 292 12.25 8.47 20.89
N ASN A 293 13.21 7.84 20.20
CA ASN A 293 14.62 7.78 20.55
C ASN A 293 14.88 7.10 21.91
N GLU A 294 14.01 6.16 22.30
CA GLU A 294 14.07 5.44 23.56
C GLU A 294 14.04 3.93 23.33
N ILE A 295 15.21 3.34 23.07
CA ILE A 295 15.36 1.90 22.75
C ILE A 295 14.73 1.00 23.83
N SER A 296 14.88 1.37 25.11
CA SER A 296 14.26 0.67 26.24
C SER A 296 12.72 0.72 26.20
N VAL A 297 12.16 1.84 25.76
CA VAL A 297 10.71 1.99 25.55
C VAL A 297 10.26 1.23 24.29
N GLY A 298 11.07 1.16 23.25
CA GLY A 298 10.80 0.33 22.06
C GLY A 298 10.60 -1.14 22.39
N HIS A 299 11.50 -1.74 23.17
CA HIS A 299 11.33 -3.12 23.63
C HIS A 299 10.09 -3.31 24.51
N LEU A 300 9.78 -2.35 25.36
CA LEU A 300 8.60 -2.39 26.23
C LEU A 300 7.30 -2.32 25.42
N LEU A 301 7.21 -1.39 24.46
CA LEU A 301 6.06 -1.25 23.57
C LEU A 301 5.91 -2.45 22.65
N GLY A 302 7.00 -2.94 22.04
CA GLY A 302 6.98 -4.16 21.24
C GLY A 302 6.45 -5.35 22.03
N THR A 303 6.93 -5.53 23.27
CA THR A 303 6.44 -6.59 24.16
C THR A 303 4.97 -6.41 24.51
N LEU A 304 4.53 -5.18 24.77
CA LEU A 304 3.13 -4.88 25.08
C LEU A 304 2.19 -5.20 23.91
N PHE A 305 2.55 -4.82 22.69
CA PHE A 305 1.78 -5.13 21.48
C PHE A 305 1.70 -6.63 21.21
N LEU A 306 2.83 -7.32 21.34
CA LEU A 306 2.90 -8.78 21.25
C LEU A 306 1.98 -9.45 22.26
N LEU A 307 2.07 -9.08 23.54
CA LEU A 307 1.25 -9.67 24.60
C LEU A 307 -0.24 -9.38 24.39
N THR A 308 -0.57 -8.15 23.98
CA THR A 308 -1.95 -7.76 23.67
C THR A 308 -2.53 -8.62 22.55
N TYR A 309 -1.74 -8.89 21.51
CA TYR A 309 -2.14 -9.79 20.44
C TYR A 309 -2.31 -11.24 20.91
N LEU A 310 -1.36 -11.77 21.67
CA LEU A 310 -1.43 -13.15 22.18
C LEU A 310 -2.65 -13.37 23.09
N VAL A 311 -2.92 -12.44 24.01
CA VAL A 311 -4.11 -12.48 24.87
C VAL A 311 -5.38 -12.45 24.04
N SER A 312 -5.45 -11.58 23.03
CA SER A 312 -6.60 -11.48 22.12
C SER A 312 -6.83 -12.75 21.31
N LEU A 313 -5.74 -13.39 20.86
CA LEU A 313 -5.77 -14.66 20.14
C LEU A 313 -6.25 -15.80 21.04
N SER A 314 -5.70 -15.92 22.26
CA SER A 314 -6.12 -16.92 23.24
C SER A 314 -7.59 -16.78 23.62
N ALA A 315 -8.05 -15.55 23.87
CA ALA A 315 -9.45 -15.27 24.17
C ALA A 315 -10.37 -15.67 23.00
N SER A 316 -9.96 -15.37 21.76
CA SER A 316 -10.71 -15.74 20.55
C SER A 316 -10.81 -17.25 20.39
N HIS A 317 -9.71 -17.98 20.59
CA HIS A 317 -9.68 -19.45 20.51
C HIS A 317 -10.58 -20.11 21.56
N LEU A 318 -10.54 -19.63 22.81
CA LEU A 318 -11.39 -20.12 23.88
C LEU A 318 -12.87 -19.89 23.59
N ARG A 319 -13.25 -18.72 23.05
CA ARG A 319 -14.63 -18.42 22.65
C ARG A 319 -15.13 -19.35 21.54
N ILE A 320 -14.29 -19.64 20.54
CA ILE A 320 -14.66 -20.53 19.43
C ILE A 320 -14.86 -21.96 19.95
N LYS A 321 -13.91 -22.47 20.74
CA LYS A 321 -14.04 -23.80 21.37
C LYS A 321 -15.23 -23.92 22.34
N GLY A 322 -15.55 -22.85 23.06
CA GLY A 322 -16.70 -22.79 23.96
C GLY A 322 -18.02 -22.87 23.19
N ALA A 323 -18.15 -22.11 22.09
CA ALA A 323 -19.32 -22.13 21.22
C ALA A 323 -19.54 -23.50 20.56
N ASP A 324 -18.48 -24.19 20.15
CA ASP A 324 -18.57 -25.55 19.61
C ASP A 324 -19.10 -26.56 20.66
N ARG A 325 -18.75 -26.37 21.94
CA ARG A 325 -19.24 -27.21 23.05
C ARG A 325 -20.70 -26.94 23.40
N GLU A 326 -21.14 -25.68 23.38
CA GLU A 326 -22.54 -25.33 23.61
C GLU A 326 -23.44 -25.73 22.43
N GLY A 327 -22.94 -25.66 21.19
CA GLY A 327 -23.64 -26.14 19.99
C GLY A 327 -23.88 -27.66 19.96
N LEU A 328 -23.05 -28.44 20.67
CA LEU A 328 -23.25 -29.87 20.88
C LEU A 328 -24.25 -30.19 22.02
N ALA A 329 -24.55 -29.23 22.90
CA ALA A 329 -25.47 -29.42 24.03
C ALA A 329 -26.95 -29.23 23.65
N HIS A 330 -27.23 -28.68 22.46
CA HIS A 330 -28.58 -28.66 21.89
C HIS A 330 -28.67 -29.60 20.69
N PRO A 331 -29.03 -30.89 20.88
CA PRO A 331 -29.53 -31.67 19.77
C PRO A 331 -30.75 -30.94 19.24
N ARG A 332 -30.67 -30.45 18.00
CA ARG A 332 -31.84 -30.03 17.23
C ARG A 332 -32.87 -31.14 17.37
N ARG A 333 -33.96 -30.87 18.09
CA ARG A 333 -35.15 -31.72 17.99
C ARG A 333 -35.58 -31.67 16.53
N VAL A 334 -35.36 -32.78 15.85
CA VAL A 334 -36.01 -33.08 14.58
C VAL A 334 -37.52 -32.97 14.83
N ARG A 335 -38.17 -32.06 14.12
CA ARG A 335 -39.60 -32.11 13.82
C ARG A 335 -39.77 -31.80 12.35
#